data_AF-A0A849CF45-F1
#
_entry.id   AF-A0A849CF45-F1
#
_cell.length_a   1.000
_cell.length_b   1.000
_cell.length_c   1.000
_cell.angle_alpha   90.00
_cell.angle_beta   90.00
_cell.angle_gamma   90.00
#
_symmetry.space_group_name_H-M   'P 1'
#
loop_
_entity.id
_entity.type
_entity.pdbx_description
1 polymer ?
#
loop_
_entity_poly.entity_id
_entity_poly.type
_entity_poly.pdbx_seq_one_letter_code
_entity_poly.pdbx_strand_id
1 'polypeptide(L)'
;MSKKRLVGALGAILLLTLAGQSGPAQADKPEVQIDKGLEGKAVPGQYIVTLTDGVPIDTVLDDANVKKVLHRYTNAINGFAAQLSAGQLKKLQQDERVEMIDEDVIGTKSAIQENPQSTSRAITTSSPISSAA
;
A
#
# COMPACT_ATOMS: atom_id res chain seq x y z
N MET A 1 64.00 -0.84 -2.54
CA MET A 1 64.30 -1.38 -3.88
C MET A 1 63.13 -1.02 -4.79
N SER A 2 63.25 0.08 -5.53
CA SER A 2 62.16 0.69 -6.29
C SER A 2 62.37 0.45 -7.77
N LYS A 3 61.36 -0.04 -8.48
CA LYS A 3 61.39 -0.12 -9.95
C LYS A 3 60.06 0.39 -10.49
N LYS A 4 60.03 1.68 -10.84
CA LYS A 4 59.07 2.23 -11.80
C LYS A 4 59.52 1.85 -13.21
N ARG A 5 58.61 1.37 -14.05
CA ARG A 5 58.75 1.34 -15.51
C ARG A 5 57.46 1.91 -16.11
N LEU A 6 57.64 2.97 -16.88
CA LEU A 6 56.67 3.64 -17.74
C LEU A 6 56.56 2.90 -19.10
N VAL A 7 55.50 3.26 -19.85
CA VAL A 7 55.36 3.25 -21.33
C VAL A 7 54.54 2.12 -21.95
N GLY A 8 53.56 2.53 -22.78
CA GLY A 8 52.92 1.76 -23.86
C GLY A 8 51.41 1.95 -23.89
N ALA A 9 50.85 3.10 -24.30
CA ALA A 9 50.58 3.50 -25.69
C ALA A 9 49.59 2.58 -26.44
N LEU A 10 48.49 3.20 -26.89
CA LEU A 10 47.52 2.84 -27.93
C LEU A 10 47.48 1.40 -28.46
N GLY A 11 46.33 0.76 -28.29
CA GLY A 11 45.94 -0.40 -29.08
C GLY A 11 44.44 -0.68 -28.92
N ALA A 12 43.62 -0.11 -29.80
CA ALA A 12 42.22 -0.50 -29.92
C ALA A 12 42.15 -1.86 -30.61
N ILE A 13 41.81 -2.93 -29.88
CA ILE A 13 41.29 -4.19 -30.44
C ILE A 13 40.16 -4.70 -29.53
N LEU A 14 38.99 -4.79 -30.12
CA LEU A 14 37.76 -5.36 -29.60
C LEU A 14 37.95 -6.87 -29.37
N LEU A 15 37.82 -7.34 -28.12
CA LEU A 15 37.57 -8.74 -27.80
C LEU A 15 36.57 -8.80 -26.64
N LEU A 16 35.29 -8.96 -27.00
CA LEU A 16 34.24 -9.37 -26.08
C LEU A 16 34.62 -10.73 -25.49
N THR A 17 35.01 -10.74 -24.21
CA THR A 17 35.02 -11.93 -23.38
C THR A 17 34.00 -11.72 -22.27
N LEU A 18 32.80 -12.27 -22.48
CA LEU A 18 31.74 -12.31 -21.49
C LEU A 18 32.06 -13.45 -20.50
N ALA A 19 33.07 -13.25 -19.66
CA ALA A 19 33.29 -14.11 -18.51
C ALA A 19 32.26 -13.71 -17.44
N GLY A 20 31.15 -14.43 -17.36
CA GLY A 20 30.15 -14.24 -16.32
C GLY A 20 30.77 -14.42 -14.94
N GLN A 21 31.11 -13.31 -14.28
CA GLN A 21 31.27 -13.28 -12.83
C GLN A 21 29.86 -13.22 -12.22
N SER A 22 29.24 -14.38 -12.08
CA SER A 22 28.13 -14.56 -11.14
C SER A 22 28.69 -14.35 -9.74
N GLY A 23 28.74 -13.09 -9.29
CA GLY A 23 28.79 -12.80 -7.86
C GLY A 23 27.58 -13.46 -7.19
N PRO A 24 27.66 -13.82 -5.90
CA PRO A 24 26.48 -14.31 -5.20
C PRO A 24 25.38 -13.26 -5.38
N ALA A 25 24.26 -13.69 -5.96
CA ALA A 25 23.02 -12.94 -5.93
C ALA A 25 22.76 -12.63 -4.46
N GLN A 26 23.07 -11.41 -4.06
CA GLN A 26 22.66 -10.90 -2.76
C GLN A 26 21.15 -10.94 -2.86
N ALA A 27 20.53 -11.86 -2.12
CA ALA A 27 19.09 -11.92 -1.98
C ALA A 27 18.70 -10.56 -1.39
N ASP A 28 18.31 -9.65 -2.27
CA ASP A 28 17.52 -8.47 -1.95
C ASP A 28 16.28 -9.04 -1.27
N LYS A 29 16.32 -9.06 0.06
CA LYS A 29 15.17 -9.41 0.87
C LYS A 29 14.07 -8.48 0.39
N PRO A 30 12.90 -8.97 -0.08
CA PRO A 30 11.90 -8.08 -0.63
C PRO A 30 11.53 -7.07 0.44
N GLU A 31 11.99 -5.82 0.29
CA GLU A 31 11.58 -4.72 1.14
C GLU A 31 10.07 -4.60 0.95
N VAL A 32 9.30 -4.56 2.05
CA VAL A 32 7.84 -4.47 1.94
C VAL A 32 7.52 -3.21 1.16
N GLN A 33 6.88 -3.38 0.00
CA GLN A 33 6.51 -2.26 -0.85
C GLN A 33 5.42 -1.46 -0.16
N ILE A 34 5.47 -0.13 -0.30
CA ILE A 34 4.38 0.73 0.15
C ILE A 34 3.38 0.82 -0.98
N ASP A 35 2.16 0.37 -0.75
CA ASP A 35 1.05 0.68 -1.63
C ASP A 35 0.63 2.14 -1.42
N LYS A 36 1.04 2.97 -2.38
CA LYS A 36 0.73 4.39 -2.39
C LYS A 36 -0.78 4.57 -2.61
N GLY A 37 -1.43 5.31 -1.72
CA GLY A 37 -2.87 5.50 -1.76
C GLY A 37 -3.36 6.10 -3.08
N LEU A 38 -4.66 5.92 -3.38
CA LEU A 38 -5.31 6.49 -4.57
C LEU A 38 -5.00 7.99 -4.71
N GLU A 39 -4.61 8.41 -5.92
CA GLU A 39 -4.17 9.78 -6.18
C GLU A 39 -5.20 10.83 -5.72
N GLY A 40 -4.76 11.79 -4.92
CA GLY A 40 -5.62 12.83 -4.35
C GLY A 40 -6.60 12.35 -3.26
N LYS A 41 -6.40 11.16 -2.70
CA LYS A 41 -7.12 10.65 -1.51
C LYS A 41 -6.21 10.22 -0.38
N ALA A 42 -4.92 10.00 -0.66
CA ALA A 42 -3.91 9.70 0.34
C ALA A 42 -3.87 10.74 1.47
N VAL A 43 -3.67 10.26 2.69
CA VAL A 43 -3.46 11.07 3.89
C VAL A 43 -1.97 11.00 4.24
N PRO A 44 -1.18 12.01 3.86
CA PRO A 44 0.28 11.90 3.93
C PRO A 44 0.79 11.60 5.34
N GLY A 45 1.69 10.62 5.43
CA GLY A 45 2.34 10.24 6.68
C GLY A 45 1.49 9.36 7.60
N GLN A 46 0.26 9.00 7.22
CA GLN A 46 -0.58 8.03 7.92
C GLN A 46 -0.58 6.71 7.17
N TYR A 47 -0.32 5.63 7.89
CA TYR A 47 -0.19 4.30 7.31
C TYR A 47 -0.92 3.27 8.14
N ILE A 48 -1.42 2.25 7.46
CA ILE A 48 -1.90 1.00 8.04
C ILE A 48 -0.79 -0.04 7.84
N VAL A 49 -0.30 -0.60 8.94
CA VAL A 49 0.72 -1.64 8.95
C VAL A 49 0.06 -2.94 9.35
N THR A 50 0.13 -3.93 8.46
CA THR A 50 -0.31 -5.30 8.73
C THR A 50 0.89 -6.13 9.14
N LEU A 51 0.74 -6.86 10.23
CA LEU A 51 1.76 -7.75 10.77
C LEU A 51 1.37 -9.19 10.50
N THR A 52 2.40 -10.04 10.39
CA THR A 52 2.22 -11.49 10.40
C THR A 52 1.47 -11.95 11.66
N ASP A 53 0.74 -13.05 11.54
CA ASP A 53 -0.13 -13.55 12.61
C ASP A 53 0.64 -13.88 13.90
N GLY A 54 0.03 -13.60 15.05
CA GLY A 54 0.63 -13.86 16.37
C GLY A 54 1.75 -12.91 16.81
N VAL A 55 2.19 -11.97 15.97
CA VAL A 55 3.20 -10.96 16.35
C VAL A 55 2.63 -9.97 17.36
N PRO A 56 3.29 -9.74 18.52
CA PRO A 56 2.89 -8.71 19.46
C PRO A 56 3.09 -7.30 18.89
N ILE A 57 2.00 -6.55 18.73
CA ILE A 57 2.01 -5.19 18.16
C ILE A 57 2.95 -4.26 18.93
N ASP A 58 2.94 -4.31 20.26
CA ASP A 58 3.76 -3.43 21.11
C ASP A 58 5.26 -3.59 20.87
N THR A 59 5.73 -4.81 20.66
CA THR A 59 7.15 -5.07 20.38
C THR A 59 7.58 -4.40 19.08
N VAL A 60 6.77 -4.48 18.03
CA VAL A 60 7.06 -3.83 16.74
C VAL A 60 7.07 -2.31 16.88
N LEU A 61 6.10 -1.76 17.61
CA LEU A 61 6.01 -0.31 17.84
C LEU A 61 7.22 0.23 18.60
N ASP A 62 7.68 -0.46 19.64
CA ASP A 62 8.85 -0.05 20.41
C ASP A 62 10.15 -0.18 19.62
N ASP A 63 10.36 -1.28 18.90
CA ASP A 63 11.54 -1.49 18.04
C ASP A 63 11.65 -0.42 16.94
N ALA A 64 10.52 -0.09 16.31
CA ALA A 64 10.43 0.95 15.31
C ALA A 64 10.44 2.37 15.92
N ASN A 65 10.33 2.51 17.24
CA ASN A 65 10.17 3.77 17.97
C ASN A 65 8.96 4.59 17.49
N VAL A 66 7.83 3.93 17.24
CA VAL A 66 6.57 4.55 16.83
C VAL A 66 5.79 4.98 18.06
N LYS A 67 5.54 6.28 18.20
CA LYS A 67 4.84 6.85 19.37
C LYS A 67 3.45 7.40 19.05
N LYS A 68 3.17 7.69 17.76
CA LYS A 68 1.89 8.24 17.30
C LYS A 68 1.01 7.16 16.69
N VAL A 69 0.50 6.28 17.54
CA VAL A 69 -0.45 5.23 17.14
C VAL A 69 -1.85 5.82 17.09
N LEU A 70 -2.54 5.59 15.98
CA LEU A 70 -3.91 6.05 15.73
C LEU A 70 -4.91 4.96 16.10
N HIS A 71 -4.59 3.71 15.76
CA HIS A 71 -5.44 2.56 16.04
C HIS A 71 -4.64 1.25 16.09
N ARG A 72 -5.17 0.25 16.80
CA ARG A 72 -4.63 -1.12 16.85
C ARG A 72 -5.71 -2.08 16.41
N TYR A 73 -5.39 -2.88 15.40
CA TYR A 73 -6.25 -3.92 14.89
C TYR A 73 -5.86 -5.26 15.53
N THR A 74 -6.81 -5.92 16.19
CA THR A 74 -6.58 -7.20 16.88
C THR A 74 -7.60 -8.28 16.56
N ASN A 75 -8.70 -7.94 15.89
CA ASN A 75 -9.79 -8.89 15.62
C ASN A 75 -9.82 -9.35 14.16
N ALA A 76 -9.83 -8.40 13.20
CA ALA A 76 -9.96 -8.71 11.78
C ALA A 76 -8.59 -8.91 11.09
N ILE A 77 -7.59 -8.14 11.52
CA ILE A 77 -6.19 -8.24 11.11
C ILE A 77 -5.32 -8.02 12.34
N ASN A 78 -4.09 -8.55 12.33
CA ASN A 78 -3.06 -8.20 13.31
C ASN A 78 -2.28 -6.99 12.79
N GLY A 79 -2.43 -5.82 13.40
CA GLY A 79 -1.77 -4.63 12.86
C GLY A 79 -2.09 -3.34 13.59
N PHE A 80 -1.64 -2.21 13.03
CA PHE A 80 -1.87 -0.90 13.59
C PHE A 80 -1.94 0.20 12.52
N ALA A 81 -2.66 1.27 12.81
CA ALA A 81 -2.58 2.52 12.06
C ALA A 81 -1.74 3.54 12.85
N ALA A 82 -0.85 4.27 12.19
CA ALA A 82 0.04 5.22 12.86
C ALA A 82 0.46 6.39 11.95
N GLN A 83 0.90 7.48 12.58
CA GLN A 83 1.69 8.50 11.89
C GLN A 83 3.17 8.11 11.89
N LEU A 84 3.75 7.94 10.71
CA LEU A 84 5.12 7.47 10.53
C LEU A 84 5.99 8.52 9.86
N SER A 85 7.19 8.72 10.41
CA SER A 85 8.29 9.40 9.72
C SER A 85 8.93 8.50 8.68
N ALA A 86 9.65 9.07 7.72
CA ALA A 86 10.39 8.29 6.72
C ALA A 86 11.37 7.28 7.34
N GLY A 87 12.00 7.62 8.48
CA GLY A 87 12.90 6.71 9.19
C GLY A 87 12.18 5.52 9.84
N GLN A 88 10.98 5.76 10.40
CA GLN A 88 10.14 4.68 10.96
C GLN A 88 9.60 3.78 9.84
N LEU A 89 9.17 4.37 8.73
CA LEU A 89 8.67 3.65 7.57
C LEU A 89 9.74 2.71 7.02
N LYS A 90 10.97 3.20 6.83
CA LYS A 90 12.10 2.37 6.39
C LYS A 90 12.41 1.22 7.35
N LYS A 91 12.37 1.47 8.67
CA LYS A 91 12.56 0.39 9.66
C LYS A 91 11.50 -0.70 9.53
N LEU A 92 10.23 -0.31 9.36
CA LEU A 92 9.11 -1.23 9.24
C LEU A 92 9.15 -2.02 7.93
N GLN A 93 9.58 -1.42 6.82
CA GLN A 93 9.74 -2.13 5.54
C GLN A 93 10.79 -3.24 5.59
N GLN A 94 11.75 -3.12 6.52
CA GLN A 94 12.86 -4.06 6.71
C GLN A 94 12.57 -5.09 7.81
N ASP A 95 11.47 -4.93 8.53
CA ASP A 95 11.07 -5.82 9.62
C ASP A 95 10.33 -7.04 9.06
N GLU A 96 10.88 -8.24 9.25
CA GLU A 96 10.28 -9.50 8.76
C GLU A 96 8.91 -9.79 9.37
N ARG A 97 8.56 -9.13 10.47
CA ARG A 97 7.27 -9.29 11.13
C ARG A 97 6.17 -8.52 10.40
N VAL A 98 6.53 -7.55 9.55
CA VAL A 98 5.60 -6.73 8.79
C VAL A 98 5.26 -7.43 7.48
N GLU A 99 3.97 -7.63 7.25
CA GLU A 99 3.45 -8.26 6.03
C GLU A 99 3.16 -7.22 4.95
N MET A 100 2.58 -6.07 5.32
CA MET A 100 2.13 -5.06 4.37
C MET A 100 2.11 -3.67 5.01
N ILE A 101 2.37 -2.63 4.20
CA ILE A 101 2.28 -1.23 4.60
C ILE A 101 1.50 -0.43 3.55
N ASP A 102 0.32 0.06 3.92
CA ASP A 102 -0.55 0.86 3.05
C ASP A 102 -0.61 2.31 3.54
N GLU A 103 -0.58 3.27 2.62
CA GLU A 103 -0.89 4.66 2.95
C GLU A 103 -2.40 4.83 3.18
N ASP A 104 -2.78 5.52 4.26
CA ASP A 104 -4.19 5.78 4.59
C ASP A 104 -4.86 6.64 3.52
N VAL A 105 -6.14 6.39 3.24
CA VAL A 105 -6.90 7.05 2.16
C VAL A 105 -8.29 7.47 2.62
N ILE A 106 -8.72 8.65 2.14
CA ILE A 106 -10.07 9.15 2.39
C ILE A 106 -11.07 8.40 1.48
N GLY A 107 -11.97 7.62 2.08
CA GLY A 107 -13.09 6.98 1.40
C GLY A 107 -14.29 7.90 1.20
N THR A 108 -14.91 7.86 0.02
CA THR A 108 -16.19 8.56 -0.26
C THR A 108 -17.33 7.56 -0.37
N LYS A 109 -18.45 7.81 0.32
CA LYS A 109 -19.69 7.04 0.15
C LYS A 109 -20.57 7.71 -0.90
N SER A 110 -20.94 6.98 -1.95
CA SER A 110 -21.99 7.38 -2.89
C SER A 110 -23.23 6.57 -2.58
N ALA A 111 -24.35 7.23 -2.27
CA ALA A 111 -25.63 6.57 -2.04
C ALA A 111 -26.63 7.00 -3.10
N ILE A 112 -27.10 6.06 -3.91
CA ILE A 112 -28.38 6.15 -4.60
C ILE A 112 -29.40 5.39 -3.74
N GLN A 113 -30.31 6.11 -3.10
CA GLN A 113 -31.40 5.50 -2.35
C GLN A 113 -32.64 5.49 -3.23
N GLU A 114 -32.97 4.34 -3.80
CA GLU A 114 -34.28 4.17 -4.44
C GLU A 114 -35.36 4.26 -3.37
N ASN A 115 -36.30 5.19 -3.54
CA ASN A 115 -37.46 5.33 -2.67
C ASN A 115 -38.58 4.40 -3.17
N PRO A 116 -38.89 3.28 -2.50
CA PRO A 116 -39.92 2.34 -2.96
C PRO A 116 -41.36 2.88 -2.84
N GLN A 117 -41.60 4.07 -2.29
CA GLN A 117 -42.96 4.57 -1.99
C GLN A 117 -43.59 5.50 -3.05
N SER A 118 -43.01 5.66 -4.24
CA SER A 118 -43.65 6.42 -5.32
C SER A 118 -44.72 5.58 -6.06
N THR A 119 -45.71 5.03 -5.36
CA THR A 119 -46.94 4.48 -5.97
C THR A 119 -48.18 5.07 -5.29
N SER A 120 -48.29 6.39 -5.29
CA SER A 120 -49.53 7.08 -4.89
C SER A 120 -50.54 7.06 -6.04
N ARG A 121 -51.28 5.94 -6.10
CA ARG A 121 -52.71 5.79 -6.45
C ARG A 121 -53.29 6.70 -7.55
N ALA A 122 -53.07 6.36 -8.81
CA ALA A 122 -53.90 6.83 -9.91
C ALA A 122 -55.11 5.89 -10.11
N ILE A 123 -56.12 5.95 -9.24
CA ILE A 123 -57.44 5.36 -9.52
C ILE A 123 -58.54 6.22 -8.86
N THR A 124 -58.93 7.31 -9.52
CA THR A 124 -60.27 7.87 -9.32
C THR A 124 -61.12 7.41 -10.49
N THR A 125 -61.88 6.36 -10.22
CA THR A 125 -63.01 5.89 -11.03
C THR A 125 -64.05 7.00 -11.16
N SER A 126 -64.33 7.44 -12.39
CA SER A 126 -65.64 7.98 -12.74
C SER A 126 -65.93 7.72 -14.22
N SER A 127 -66.38 6.51 -14.52
CA SER A 127 -67.19 6.25 -15.72
C SER A 127 -68.62 6.03 -15.28
N PRO A 128 -69.60 6.77 -15.82
CA PRO A 128 -70.93 6.23 -16.01
C PRO A 128 -71.16 5.86 -17.48
N ILE A 129 -71.30 4.55 -17.68
CA ILE A 129 -72.28 3.85 -18.54
C ILE A 129 -72.80 4.55 -19.81
N SER A 130 -72.52 3.90 -20.94
CA SER A 130 -73.22 4.02 -22.23
C SER A 130 -74.73 3.79 -22.08
N SER A 131 -75.55 4.64 -22.69
CA SER A 131 -76.85 4.23 -23.24
C SER A 131 -77.14 5.02 -24.51
N ALA A 132 -77.10 4.30 -25.64
CA ALA A 132 -77.67 4.72 -26.91
C ALA A 132 -79.20 4.58 -26.86
N ALA A 133 -79.90 5.56 -27.43
CA ALA A 133 -81.22 5.44 -28.04
C ALA A 133 -81.32 6.50 -29.14
#